data_AF-A0A940A577-F1
#
_entry.id   AF-A0A940A577-F1
#
_cell.length_a   1.000
_cell.length_b   1.000
_cell.length_c   1.000
_cell.angle_alpha   90.00
_cell.angle_beta   90.00
_cell.angle_gamma   90.00
#
_symmetry.space_group_name_H-M   'P 1'
#
loop_
_entity.id
_entity.type
_entity.pdbx_description
1 polymer ?
#
loop_
_entity_poly.entity_id
_entity_poly.type
_entity_poly.pdbx_seq_one_letter_code
_entity_poly.pdbx_strand_id
1 'polypeptide(L)'
;MKIKCDICKTEYNLPSKTSGEVRCAICGHTWTVKNKTHRSGLMVFFASLCALLAATVFAVAVIITSRRDNSDQRPLVAVVNDIQTVTTDGTRQMVVTGTVTNRSDDIYAFPDLVIVLYDENGAAISRQRFMPSATFLDVGQSVGFTHRLSGDVSGVKRVGVELVNMEDKK
;
A
#
# COMPACT_ATOMS: atom_id res chain seq x y z
N MET A 1 -47.64 8.78 -30.53
CA MET A 1 -47.02 7.47 -30.77
C MET A 1 -47.80 6.76 -31.85
N LYS A 2 -47.14 6.11 -32.80
CA LYS A 2 -47.82 5.33 -33.83
C LYS A 2 -47.99 3.89 -33.34
N ILE A 3 -49.22 3.39 -33.38
CA ILE A 3 -49.52 1.98 -33.10
C ILE A 3 -50.24 1.36 -34.30
N LYS A 4 -50.12 0.05 -34.46
CA LYS A 4 -50.78 -0.71 -35.52
C LYS A 4 -51.74 -1.71 -34.88
N CYS A 5 -52.91 -1.88 -35.49
CA CYS A 5 -53.78 -3.00 -35.15
C CYS A 5 -53.16 -4.31 -35.65
N ASP A 6 -53.10 -5.33 -34.79
CA ASP A 6 -52.50 -6.61 -35.16
C ASP A 6 -53.28 -7.36 -36.24
N ILE A 7 -54.60 -7.14 -36.31
CA ILE A 7 -55.49 -7.81 -37.27
C ILE A 7 -55.52 -7.08 -38.61
N CYS A 8 -56.03 -5.84 -38.64
CA CYS A 8 -56.26 -5.11 -39.89
C CYS A 8 -55.09 -4.23 -40.35
N LYS A 9 -53.97 -4.23 -39.60
CA LYS A 9 -52.75 -3.45 -39.89
C LYS A 9 -52.92 -1.93 -40.01
N THR A 10 -54.09 -1.40 -39.66
CA THR A 10 -54.35 0.04 -39.69
C THR A 10 -53.49 0.77 -38.66
N GLU A 11 -52.89 1.87 -39.09
CA GLU A 11 -52.06 2.75 -38.27
C GLU A 11 -52.90 3.81 -37.57
N TYR A 12 -52.68 3.98 -36.27
CA TYR A 12 -53.29 5.04 -35.46
C TYR A 12 -52.21 5.90 -34.81
N ASN A 13 -52.44 7.21 -34.77
CA ASN A 13 -51.60 8.14 -34.03
C ASN A 13 -52.28 8.51 -32.71
N LEU A 14 -51.73 8.03 -31.60
CA LEU A 14 -52.26 8.28 -30.25
C LEU A 14 -51.39 9.29 -29.49
N PRO A 15 -51.95 10.05 -28.53
CA PRO A 15 -51.18 10.82 -27.57
C PRO A 15 -50.17 9.93 -26.81
N SER A 16 -48.98 10.46 -26.53
CA SER A 16 -47.89 9.72 -25.85
C SER A 16 -48.20 9.32 -24.40
N LYS A 17 -49.28 9.85 -23.81
CA LYS A 17 -49.75 9.51 -22.45
C LYS A 17 -50.86 8.45 -22.42
N THR A 18 -51.30 7.95 -23.57
CA THR A 18 -52.36 6.92 -23.60
C THR A 18 -51.78 5.58 -23.14
N SER A 19 -52.21 5.12 -21.97
CA SER A 19 -51.95 3.78 -21.45
C SER A 19 -53.27 3.12 -21.08
N GLY A 20 -53.49 1.89 -21.54
CA GLY A 20 -54.73 1.17 -21.29
C GLY A 20 -55.19 0.34 -22.49
N GLU A 21 -56.41 -0.18 -22.40
CA GLU A 21 -57.06 -0.91 -23.48
C GLU A 21 -57.53 0.05 -24.58
N VAL A 22 -57.25 -0.29 -25.83
CA VAL A 22 -57.69 0.45 -27.02
C VAL A 22 -58.44 -0.49 -27.95
N ARG A 23 -59.45 0.04 -28.66
CA ARG A 23 -60.27 -0.70 -29.62
C ARG A 23 -60.01 -0.20 -31.03
N CYS A 24 -59.79 -1.11 -31.98
CA CYS A 24 -59.69 -0.76 -33.40
C CYS A 24 -61.06 -0.29 -33.94
N ALA A 25 -61.08 0.87 -34.58
CA ALA A 25 -62.28 1.42 -35.20
C ALA A 25 -62.77 0.64 -36.44
N ILE A 26 -61.91 -0.19 -37.06
CA ILE A 26 -62.22 -0.91 -38.31
C ILE A 26 -62.66 -2.35 -38.03
N CYS A 27 -61.87 -3.12 -37.27
CA CYS A 27 -62.16 -4.54 -37.01
C CYS A 27 -62.68 -4.83 -35.60
N GLY A 28 -62.76 -3.81 -34.73
CA GLY A 28 -63.28 -3.95 -33.37
C GLY A 28 -62.36 -4.67 -32.37
N HIS A 29 -61.19 -5.17 -32.80
CA HIS A 29 -60.22 -5.83 -31.93
C HIS A 29 -59.72 -4.91 -30.81
N THR A 30 -59.62 -5.43 -29.59
CA THR A 30 -59.06 -4.71 -28.44
C THR A 30 -57.70 -5.25 -28.04
N TRP A 31 -56.77 -4.35 -27.71
CA TRP A 31 -55.46 -4.70 -27.16
C TRP A 31 -55.00 -3.65 -26.15
N THR A 32 -54.01 -4.00 -25.34
CA THR A 32 -53.48 -3.09 -24.32
C THR A 32 -52.20 -2.42 -24.80
N VAL A 33 -52.17 -1.09 -24.75
CA VAL A 33 -50.96 -0.32 -25.05
C VAL A 33 -50.21 -0.06 -23.75
N LYS A 34 -49.11 -0.80 -23.55
CA LYS A 34 -48.18 -0.53 -22.46
C LYS A 34 -47.28 0.64 -22.86
N ASN A 35 -47.38 1.75 -22.13
CA ASN A 35 -46.43 2.84 -22.29
C ASN A 35 -45.06 2.35 -21.83
N LYS A 36 -44.01 2.52 -22.64
CA LYS A 36 -42.64 2.22 -22.21
C LYS A 36 -42.28 3.26 -21.15
N THR A 37 -42.24 2.85 -19.89
CA THR A 37 -41.70 3.68 -18.81
C THR A 37 -40.28 4.07 -19.17
N HIS A 38 -40.07 5.36 -19.45
CA HIS A 38 -38.76 5.89 -19.74
C HIS A 38 -37.93 5.77 -18.46
N ARG A 39 -36.95 4.84 -18.43
CA ARG A 39 -35.97 4.77 -17.35
C ARG A 39 -35.26 6.13 -17.32
N SER A 40 -35.47 6.88 -16.25
CA SER A 40 -34.89 8.21 -16.08
C SER A 40 -33.37 8.11 -16.14
N GLY A 41 -32.72 8.75 -17.12
CA GLY A 41 -31.25 8.73 -17.27
C GLY A 41 -30.52 9.25 -16.03
N LEU A 42 -31.20 10.08 -15.23
CA LEU A 42 -30.72 10.59 -13.95
C LEU A 42 -30.51 9.47 -12.92
N MET A 43 -31.34 8.42 -12.91
CA MET A 43 -31.14 7.26 -12.05
C MET A 43 -29.88 6.46 -12.42
N VAL A 44 -29.58 6.36 -13.72
CA VAL A 44 -28.37 5.68 -14.22
C VAL A 44 -27.11 6.49 -13.85
N PHE A 45 -27.18 7.82 -13.92
CA PHE A 45 -26.09 8.70 -13.51
C PHE A 45 -25.75 8.52 -12.02
N PHE A 46 -26.74 8.55 -11.13
CA PHE A 46 -26.52 8.34 -9.70
C PHE A 46 -25.94 6.96 -9.39
N ALA A 47 -26.42 5.90 -10.05
CA ALA A 47 -25.85 4.57 -9.90
C ALA A 47 -24.38 4.51 -10.32
N SER A 48 -24.01 5.15 -11.44
CA SER A 48 -22.63 5.21 -11.90
C SER A 48 -21.72 6.02 -10.97
N LEU A 49 -22.23 7.12 -10.41
CA LEU A 49 -21.49 7.94 -9.44
C LEU A 49 -21.23 7.18 -8.14
N CYS A 50 -22.23 6.46 -7.64
CA CYS A 50 -22.09 5.59 -6.47
C CYS A 50 -21.05 4.49 -6.71
N ALA A 51 -21.06 3.84 -7.88
CA ALA A 51 -20.09 2.80 -8.22
C ALA A 51 -18.66 3.37 -8.29
N LEU A 52 -18.48 4.56 -8.89
CA LEU A 52 -17.19 5.23 -8.97
C LEU A 52 -16.66 5.56 -7.56
N LEU A 53 -17.50 6.12 -6.69
CA LEU A 53 -17.13 6.46 -5.32
C LEU A 53 -16.78 5.22 -4.48
N ALA A 54 -17.52 4.11 -4.64
CA ALA A 54 -17.19 2.87 -3.95
C ALA A 54 -15.82 2.31 -4.40
N ALA A 55 -15.54 2.35 -5.71
CA ALA A 55 -14.27 1.90 -6.25
C ALA A 55 -13.08 2.74 -5.76
N THR A 56 -13.23 4.07 -5.68
CA THR A 56 -12.17 4.95 -5.18
C THR A 56 -11.89 4.73 -3.70
N VAL A 57 -12.93 4.60 -2.86
CA VAL A 57 -12.77 4.29 -1.42
C VAL A 57 -12.08 2.96 -1.23
N PHE A 58 -12.46 1.92 -1.97
CA PHE A 58 -11.82 0.61 -1.89
C PHE A 58 -10.36 0.66 -2.32
N ALA A 59 -10.04 1.33 -3.44
CA ALA A 59 -8.66 1.48 -3.89
C ALA A 59 -7.78 2.21 -2.87
N VAL A 60 -8.29 3.31 -2.29
CA VAL A 60 -7.57 4.04 -1.24
C VAL A 60 -7.36 3.16 0.00
N ALA A 61 -8.39 2.43 0.43
CA ALA A 61 -8.28 1.51 1.56
C ALA A 61 -7.19 0.46 1.32
N VAL A 62 -7.22 -0.21 0.17
CA VAL A 62 -6.22 -1.24 -0.21
C VAL A 62 -4.80 -0.67 -0.26
N ILE A 63 -4.61 0.52 -0.83
CA ILE A 63 -3.29 1.17 -0.87
C ILE A 63 -2.80 1.46 0.55
N ILE A 64 -3.68 1.93 1.45
CA ILE A 64 -3.32 2.19 2.85
C ILE A 64 -2.96 0.89 3.57
N THR A 65 -3.74 -0.18 3.39
CA THR A 65 -3.46 -1.48 4.05
C THR A 65 -2.17 -2.08 3.53
N SER A 66 -1.97 -2.09 2.21
CA SER A 66 -0.76 -2.60 1.57
C SER A 66 0.50 -1.83 1.99
N ARG A 67 0.41 -0.50 2.15
CA ARG A 67 1.54 0.30 2.67
C ARG A 67 1.84 -0.04 4.12
N ARG A 68 0.83 -0.29 4.94
CA ARG A 68 0.98 -0.67 6.34
C ARG A 68 1.69 -2.03 6.47
N ASP A 69 1.23 -3.02 5.70
CA ASP A 69 1.85 -4.35 5.66
C ASP A 69 3.32 -4.27 5.20
N ASN A 70 3.63 -3.46 4.18
CA ASN A 70 5.01 -3.32 3.71
C ASN A 70 5.92 -2.54 4.67
N SER A 71 5.39 -1.57 5.44
CA SER A 71 6.18 -0.86 6.45
C SER A 71 6.44 -1.69 7.71
N ASP A 72 5.53 -2.61 8.05
CA ASP A 72 5.68 -3.55 9.17
C ASP A 72 6.52 -4.79 8.80
N GLN A 73 6.85 -4.98 7.52
CA GLN A 73 7.53 -6.19 7.01
C GLN A 73 9.05 -6.27 7.18
N ARG A 74 9.68 -5.37 7.94
CA ARG A 74 11.08 -5.59 8.37
C ARG A 74 11.05 -6.22 9.77
N PRO A 75 11.17 -7.56 9.88
CA PRO A 75 11.04 -8.25 11.17
C PRO A 75 12.09 -7.79 12.16
N LEU A 76 13.28 -7.44 11.66
CA LEU A 76 14.39 -6.92 12.45
C LEU A 76 14.62 -5.43 12.15
N VAL A 77 14.69 -4.63 13.21
CA VAL A 77 14.95 -3.19 13.12
C VAL A 77 16.19 -2.85 13.95
N ALA A 78 17.22 -2.29 13.29
CA ALA A 78 18.40 -1.75 13.95
C ALA A 78 18.26 -0.24 14.14
N VAL A 79 18.58 0.24 15.35
CA VAL A 79 18.57 1.67 15.70
C VAL A 79 19.90 2.01 16.34
N VAL A 80 20.49 3.14 15.92
CA VAL A 80 21.66 3.73 16.59
C VAL A 80 21.14 4.60 17.74
N ASN A 81 21.59 4.27 18.95
CA ASN A 81 21.16 4.96 20.17
C ASN A 81 22.16 6.04 20.59
N ASP A 82 23.46 5.79 20.40
CA ASP A 82 24.51 6.72 20.78
C ASP A 82 25.76 6.58 19.90
N ILE A 83 26.48 7.68 19.73
CA ILE A 83 27.73 7.77 18.97
C ILE A 83 28.71 8.60 19.78
N GLN A 84 29.80 7.98 20.22
CA GLN A 84 30.85 8.65 20.98
C GLN A 84 32.16 8.66 20.20
N THR A 85 32.89 9.77 20.26
CA THR A 85 34.27 9.82 19.76
C THR A 85 35.22 9.73 20.94
N VAL A 86 35.97 8.65 21.02
CA VAL A 86 36.93 8.37 22.09
C VAL A 86 38.33 8.45 21.49
N THR A 87 39.24 9.19 22.12
CA THR A 87 40.64 9.18 21.71
C THR A 87 41.38 8.14 22.53
N THR A 88 41.87 7.09 21.88
CA THR A 88 42.66 6.02 22.49
C THR A 88 44.01 5.97 21.78
N ASP A 89 45.10 6.02 22.55
CA ASP A 89 46.47 5.99 22.02
C ASP A 89 46.75 7.03 20.92
N GLY A 90 46.23 8.26 21.10
CA GLY A 90 46.40 9.37 20.16
C GLY A 90 45.59 9.25 18.87
N THR A 91 44.83 8.18 18.68
CA THR A 91 43.96 7.97 17.52
C THR A 91 42.51 8.26 17.91
N ARG A 92 41.80 9.08 17.13
CA ARG A 92 40.36 9.28 17.30
C ARG A 92 39.64 8.03 16.81
N GLN A 93 38.94 7.36 17.72
CA GLN A 93 38.09 6.23 17.44
C GLN A 93 36.64 6.63 17.69
N MET A 94 35.72 6.02 16.97
CA MET A 94 34.28 6.25 17.17
C MET A 94 33.64 4.95 17.64
N VAL A 95 32.85 5.06 18.71
CA VAL A 95 32.11 3.97 19.31
C VAL A 95 30.64 4.19 18.99
N VAL A 96 30.04 3.22 18.32
CA VAL A 96 28.62 3.24 17.93
C VAL A 96 27.88 2.25 18.81
N THR A 97 26.85 2.74 19.49
CA THR A 97 25.97 1.92 20.33
C THR A 97 24.56 1.95 19.76
N GLY A 98 23.92 0.79 19.70
CA GLY A 98 22.57 0.67 19.18
C GLY A 98 21.86 -0.56 19.69
N THR A 99 20.64 -0.76 19.18
CA THR A 99 19.79 -1.90 19.51
C THR A 99 19.19 -2.49 18.25
N VAL A 100 19.12 -3.81 18.20
CA VAL A 100 18.33 -4.54 17.22
C VAL A 100 17.12 -5.14 17.92
N THR A 101 15.94 -4.89 17.35
CA THR A 101 14.67 -5.38 17.89
C THR A 101 13.99 -6.28 16.88
N ASN A 102 13.56 -7.45 17.33
CA ASN A 102 12.62 -8.28 16.60
C ASN A 102 11.19 -7.78 16.84
N ARG A 103 10.53 -7.28 15.80
CA ARG A 103 9.15 -6.77 15.83
C ARG A 103 8.13 -7.75 15.24
N SER A 104 8.58 -8.95 14.87
CA SER A 104 7.73 -10.00 14.34
C SER A 104 7.27 -10.97 15.43
N ASP A 105 6.35 -11.86 15.04
CA ASP A 105 5.84 -12.95 15.88
C ASP A 105 6.62 -14.27 15.71
N ASP A 106 7.75 -14.25 14.99
CA ASP A 106 8.62 -15.40 14.77
C ASP A 106 10.01 -15.18 15.41
N ILE A 107 10.76 -16.27 15.62
CA ILE A 107 12.16 -16.22 16.06
C ILE A 107 13.06 -16.03 14.84
N TYR A 108 14.00 -15.08 14.93
CA TYR A 108 14.95 -14.81 13.85
C TYR A 108 16.39 -15.05 14.28
N ALA A 109 17.22 -15.54 13.35
CA ALA A 109 18.66 -15.51 13.52
C ALA A 109 19.16 -14.06 13.52
N PHE A 110 20.12 -13.76 14.38
CA PHE A 110 20.71 -12.43 14.44
C PHE A 110 21.62 -12.22 13.21
N PRO A 111 21.34 -11.24 12.33
CA PRO A 111 22.12 -11.00 11.12
C PRO A 111 23.46 -10.31 11.42
N ASP A 112 24.39 -10.40 10.46
CA ASP A 112 25.60 -9.58 10.51
C ASP A 112 25.20 -8.09 10.45
N LEU A 113 25.85 -7.27 11.27
CA LEU A 113 25.66 -5.82 11.24
C LEU A 113 26.79 -5.18 10.46
N VAL A 114 26.44 -4.20 9.63
CA VAL A 114 27.41 -3.36 8.93
C VAL A 114 27.20 -1.92 9.36
N ILE A 115 28.21 -1.33 10.00
CA ILE A 115 28.24 0.12 10.21
C ILE A 115 28.78 0.77 8.94
N VAL A 116 28.02 1.72 8.41
CA VAL A 116 28.38 2.50 7.23
C VAL A 116 28.61 3.95 7.65
N LEU A 117 29.79 4.47 7.30
CA LEU A 117 30.16 5.87 7.54
C LEU A 117 29.94 6.66 6.26
N TYR A 118 29.27 7.80 6.37
CA TYR A 118 28.92 8.66 5.26
C TYR A 118 29.59 10.01 5.38
N ASP A 119 30.03 10.56 4.25
CA ASP A 119 30.51 11.94 4.13
C ASP A 119 29.35 12.94 4.05
N GLU A 120 29.67 14.21 3.83
CA GLU A 120 28.71 15.30 3.68
C GLU A 120 27.80 15.15 2.45
N ASN A 121 28.28 14.49 1.40
CA ASN A 121 27.53 14.23 0.17
C ASN A 121 26.66 12.96 0.27
N GLY A 122 26.74 12.25 1.40
CA GLY A 122 26.06 10.96 1.59
C GLY A 122 26.74 9.78 0.90
N ALA A 123 28.00 9.93 0.44
CA ALA A 123 28.79 8.83 -0.08
C ALA A 123 29.37 7.99 1.07
N ALA A 124 29.38 6.67 0.91
CA ALA A 124 29.92 5.76 1.92
C ALA A 124 31.47 5.81 1.90
N ILE A 125 32.06 6.31 2.99
CA ILE A 125 33.52 6.39 3.19
C ILE A 125 34.07 5.04 3.70
N SER A 126 33.32 4.37 4.58
CA SER A 126 33.75 3.12 5.21
C SER A 126 32.57 2.21 5.50
N ARG A 127 32.81 0.91 5.45
CA ARG A 127 31.86 -0.15 5.82
C ARG A 127 32.58 -1.15 6.71
N GLN A 128 32.06 -1.36 7.92
CA GLN A 128 32.63 -2.30 8.88
C GLN A 128 31.58 -3.30 9.28
N ARG A 129 31.79 -4.55 8.87
CA ARG A 129 30.97 -5.68 9.28
C ARG A 129 31.44 -6.19 10.63
N PHE A 130 30.51 -6.48 11.52
CA PHE A 130 30.77 -7.15 12.77
C PHE A 130 29.62 -8.09 13.13
N MET A 131 29.95 -9.11 13.92
CA MET A 131 29.00 -10.11 14.37
C MET A 131 28.59 -9.78 15.81
N PRO A 132 27.29 -9.63 16.09
CA PRO A 132 26.78 -9.38 17.44
C PRO A 132 26.97 -10.59 18.34
N SER A 133 26.90 -10.38 19.66
CA SER A 133 27.10 -11.44 20.64
C SER A 133 25.92 -12.42 20.72
N ALA A 134 24.73 -12.00 20.31
CA ALA A 134 23.54 -12.85 20.30
C ALA A 134 23.40 -13.57 18.96
N THR A 135 22.99 -14.84 19.00
CA THR A 135 22.81 -15.69 17.82
C THR A 135 21.37 -15.65 17.29
N PHE A 136 20.40 -15.43 18.18
CA PHE A 136 18.97 -15.42 17.88
C PHE A 136 18.27 -14.27 18.61
N LEU A 137 17.13 -13.87 18.06
CA LEU A 137 16.21 -12.89 18.64
C LEU A 137 14.83 -13.50 18.75
N ASP A 138 14.36 -13.70 19.98
CA ASP A 138 12.99 -14.10 20.29
C ASP A 138 11.99 -13.00 19.91
N VAL A 139 10.70 -13.36 19.90
CA VAL A 139 9.58 -12.46 19.62
C VAL A 139 9.62 -11.25 20.56
N GLY A 140 9.64 -10.04 19.98
CA GLY A 140 9.71 -8.79 20.74
C GLY A 140 11.07 -8.50 21.41
N GLN A 141 12.05 -9.40 21.30
CA GLN A 141 13.33 -9.24 21.99
C GLN A 141 14.13 -8.08 21.37
N SER A 142 14.81 -7.33 22.24
CA SER A 142 15.77 -6.30 21.86
C SER A 142 17.14 -6.64 22.44
N VAL A 143 18.17 -6.52 21.62
CA VAL A 143 19.57 -6.76 22.02
C VAL A 143 20.41 -5.55 21.65
N GLY A 144 21.18 -5.09 22.62
CA GLY A 144 22.13 -4.00 22.43
C GLY A 144 23.40 -4.47 21.71
N PHE A 145 23.98 -3.58 20.90
CA PHE A 145 25.33 -3.75 20.36
C PHE A 145 26.16 -2.51 20.64
N THR A 146 27.46 -2.73 20.81
CA THR A 146 28.46 -1.67 20.88
C THR A 146 29.62 -2.08 19.99
N HIS A 147 29.95 -1.26 19.00
CA HIS A 147 31.06 -1.52 18.09
C HIS A 147 32.01 -0.33 18.05
N ARG A 148 33.30 -0.63 18.13
CA ARG A 148 34.36 0.37 18.02
C ARG A 148 34.92 0.35 16.60
N LEU A 149 34.80 1.48 15.93
CA LEU A 149 35.25 1.63 14.56
C LEU A 149 36.76 1.65 14.49
N SER A 150 37.29 0.88 13.56
CA SER A 150 38.72 0.82 13.26
C SER A 150 39.04 1.76 12.11
N GLY A 151 40.02 2.64 12.26
CA GLY A 151 40.47 3.57 11.21
C GLY A 151 40.12 5.03 11.48
N ASP A 152 40.53 5.90 10.55
CA ASP A 152 40.28 7.33 10.66
C ASP A 152 38.79 7.64 10.45
N VAL A 153 38.24 8.43 11.38
CA VAL A 153 36.85 8.89 11.38
C VAL A 153 36.75 10.36 10.95
N SER A 154 37.83 10.92 10.40
CA SER A 154 37.83 12.25 9.80
C SER A 154 36.84 12.32 8.63
N GLY A 155 36.09 13.42 8.54
CA GLY A 155 35.12 13.65 7.46
C GLY A 155 33.77 12.92 7.61
N VAL A 156 33.58 12.10 8.64
CA VAL A 156 32.27 11.43 8.88
C VAL A 156 31.23 12.46 9.32
N LYS A 157 30.10 12.49 8.59
CA LYS A 157 28.94 13.34 8.90
C LYS A 157 27.73 12.54 9.37
N ARG A 158 27.61 11.29 8.94
CA ARG A 158 26.50 10.41 9.29
C ARG A 158 26.97 8.98 9.45
N VAL A 159 26.38 8.29 10.42
CA VAL A 159 26.57 6.86 10.67
C VAL A 159 25.26 6.14 10.39
N GLY A 160 25.32 5.07 9.60
CA GLY A 160 24.22 4.16 9.38
C GLY A 160 24.55 2.76 9.88
N VAL A 161 23.52 1.99 10.18
CA VAL A 161 23.64 0.56 10.49
C VAL A 161 22.73 -0.20 9.55
N GLU A 162 23.31 -1.19 8.88
CA GLU A 162 22.64 -2.07 7.94
C GLU A 162 22.63 -3.49 8.49
N LEU A 163 21.48 -4.15 8.41
CA LEU A 163 21.30 -5.57 8.70
C LEU A 163 21.61 -6.33 7.40
N VAL A 164 22.61 -7.21 7.41
CA VAL A 164 22.93 -8.04 6.24
C VAL A 164 22.31 -9.41 6.43
N ASN A 165 21.34 -9.75 5.58
CA ASN A 165 20.72 -11.07 5.60
C ASN A 165 21.76 -12.15 5.23
N MET A 166 21.74 -13.26 5.96
CA MET A 166 22.63 -14.39 5.67
C MET A 166 22.35 -15.04 4.30
N GLU A 167 21.20 -14.77 3.69
CA GLU A 167 20.79 -15.26 2.37
C GLU A 167 21.50 -14.55 1.19
N ASP A 168 22.13 -13.39 1.42
CA ASP A 168 22.85 -12.64 0.38
C ASP A 168 24.27 -13.19 0.10
N LYS A 169 24.66 -14.30 0.73
CA LYS A 169 25.86 -15.06 0.37
C LYS A 169 25.55 -15.99 -0.81
N LYS A 170 25.74 -15.50 -2.03
CA LYS A 170 25.81 -16.33 -3.24
C LYS A 170 27.22 -16.37 -3.80
#